data_AF-A0A2I2KKB4-F1
#
_entry.id   AF-A0A2I2KKB4-F1
#
_cell.length_a   1.000
_cell.length_b   1.000
_cell.length_c   1.000
_cell.angle_alpha   90.00
_cell.angle_beta   90.00
_cell.angle_gamma   90.00
#
_symmetry.space_group_name_H-M   'P 1'
#
loop_
_entity.id
_entity.type
_entity.pdbx_description
1 polymer ?
#
loop_
_entity_poly.entity_id
_entity_poly.type
_entity_poly.pdbx_seq_one_letter_code
_entity_poly.pdbx_strand_id
1 'polypeptide(L)'
;MVLLTPVVPSRQARAMAVTDPTSHIDVGLAAGLPDRMDTRRNEARTVPSRTSPPSRSTVAFACLPASRTGDSMPTPPTERIFSSGDLPLLSLPGADGLITCQWTHETVGLSAPLEEGGDAIAERRRAQVGFVLVEPAWLVRAAAERVRAPGIDAIVLHAHASPPGRSALALAFASHLRNVLRRPAGGVDPALGSNVVTSGLRPDLRGFGDLVRVPHLVTITDGTGAVADTIVWEIMTGDQFDAWLDGAPRPDQRAIEAHLPGLLRLRGLQRLGRLDHRRAGALVDMLGDGPLTTRLIHRFPRVVLPLAAAA
;
A
#
# COMPACT_ATOMS: atom_id res chain seq x y z
N MET A 1 17.47 -20.76 -9.00
CA MET A 1 16.95 -20.22 -10.28
C MET A 1 15.56 -20.78 -10.47
N VAL A 2 14.51 -19.96 -10.35
CA VAL A 2 13.13 -20.40 -10.60
C VAL A 2 12.81 -20.05 -12.06
N LEU A 3 12.79 -21.05 -12.92
CA LEU A 3 12.39 -20.90 -14.31
C LEU A 3 10.86 -20.74 -14.35
N LEU A 4 10.39 -19.54 -14.67
CA LEU A 4 8.97 -19.25 -14.84
C LEU A 4 8.52 -19.84 -16.19
N THR A 5 7.66 -20.85 -16.16
CA THR A 5 6.99 -21.33 -17.37
C THR A 5 5.81 -20.41 -17.69
N PRO A 6 5.70 -19.87 -18.92
CA PRO A 6 4.54 -19.10 -19.32
C PRO A 6 3.31 -20.02 -19.38
N VAL A 7 2.29 -19.71 -18.57
CA VAL A 7 0.98 -20.35 -18.70
C VAL A 7 0.22 -19.62 -19.80
N VAL A 8 0.11 -20.24 -20.97
CA VAL A 8 -0.65 -19.72 -22.10
C VAL A 8 -2.16 -19.83 -21.77
N PRO A 9 -2.93 -18.73 -21.81
CA PRO A 9 -4.37 -18.81 -21.64
C PRO A 9 -4.99 -19.57 -22.83
N SER A 10 -5.83 -20.56 -22.54
CA SER A 10 -6.59 -21.33 -23.54
C SER A 10 -7.40 -20.40 -24.44
N ARG A 11 -7.27 -20.58 -25.76
CA ARG A 11 -8.08 -19.94 -26.80
C ARG A 11 -9.56 -20.34 -26.69
N GLN A 12 -10.32 -19.70 -25.82
CA GLN A 12 -11.79 -19.74 -25.85
C GLN A 12 -12.36 -18.38 -25.44
N ALA A 13 -12.11 -17.36 -26.28
CA ALA A 13 -12.89 -16.13 -26.34
C ALA A 13 -12.57 -15.39 -27.66
N ARG A 14 -12.98 -15.97 -28.80
CA ARG A 14 -13.03 -15.27 -30.09
C ARG A 14 -14.26 -15.73 -30.88
N ALA A 15 -15.22 -14.82 -30.97
CA ALA A 15 -16.40 -14.71 -31.85
C ALA A 15 -17.50 -14.11 -30.95
N MET A 16 -17.96 -12.87 -31.14
CA MET A 16 -18.65 -12.40 -32.34
C MET A 16 -18.35 -10.92 -32.60
N ALA A 17 -18.26 -10.59 -33.88
CA ALA A 17 -18.18 -9.24 -34.39
C ALA A 17 -19.46 -8.89 -35.16
N VAL A 18 -19.74 -7.59 -35.21
CA VAL A 18 -20.51 -6.85 -36.22
C VAL A 18 -22.04 -6.90 -36.13
N THR A 19 -22.64 -5.75 -35.82
CA THR A 19 -23.58 -5.06 -36.72
C THR A 19 -23.70 -3.58 -36.31
N ASP A 20 -23.37 -2.72 -37.27
CA ASP A 20 -23.62 -1.28 -37.28
C ASP A 20 -24.81 -1.02 -38.20
N PRO A 21 -25.68 -0.04 -37.91
CA PRO A 21 -26.15 0.79 -39.03
C PRO A 21 -26.27 2.30 -38.69
N THR A 22 -25.53 3.09 -39.46
CA THR A 22 -25.92 4.33 -40.18
C THR A 22 -27.23 5.06 -39.82
N SER A 23 -27.11 6.36 -39.50
CA SER A 23 -27.90 7.51 -40.04
C SER A 23 -27.27 8.82 -39.50
N HIS A 24 -26.62 9.68 -40.28
CA HIS A 24 -27.13 10.78 -41.13
C HIS A 24 -28.23 11.66 -40.48
N ILE A 25 -27.90 12.92 -40.15
CA ILE A 25 -28.42 14.18 -40.76
C ILE A 25 -27.93 15.45 -39.99
N ASP A 26 -27.29 16.36 -40.76
CA ASP A 26 -27.27 17.83 -40.83
C ASP A 26 -27.13 18.79 -39.62
N VAL A 27 -26.10 19.67 -39.62
CA VAL A 27 -25.97 21.07 -40.17
C VAL A 27 -26.43 22.15 -39.19
N GLY A 28 -25.54 23.12 -38.92
CA GLY A 28 -25.90 24.38 -38.26
C GLY A 28 -24.71 25.26 -37.86
N LEU A 29 -24.07 25.90 -38.84
CA LEU A 29 -23.19 27.07 -38.67
C LEU A 29 -24.02 28.30 -38.26
N ALA A 30 -23.54 29.13 -37.31
CA ALA A 30 -23.58 30.60 -37.44
C ALA A 30 -22.84 31.30 -36.29
N ALA A 31 -22.01 32.27 -36.70
CA ALA A 31 -21.29 33.24 -35.91
C ALA A 31 -22.17 34.45 -35.52
N GLY A 32 -21.74 35.25 -34.53
CA GLY A 32 -22.32 36.58 -34.29
C GLY A 32 -21.96 37.25 -32.96
N LEU A 33 -20.75 37.81 -32.86
CA LEU A 33 -20.44 39.09 -32.19
C LEU A 33 -20.59 40.21 -33.25
N PRO A 34 -20.74 41.52 -32.96
CA PRO A 34 -20.28 42.33 -31.80
C PRO A 34 -21.44 43.21 -31.23
N ASP A 35 -21.35 44.22 -30.34
CA ASP A 35 -20.47 45.39 -30.25
C ASP A 35 -20.73 46.18 -28.94
N ARG A 36 -19.74 47.02 -28.59
CA ARG A 36 -19.66 48.24 -27.72
C ARG A 36 -20.96 48.84 -27.16
N MET A 37 -20.98 49.57 -26.02
CA MET A 37 -20.06 50.66 -25.63
C MET A 37 -20.25 51.08 -24.15
N ASP A 38 -19.20 51.72 -23.63
CA ASP A 38 -18.98 52.43 -22.36
C ASP A 38 -20.17 53.15 -21.68
N THR A 39 -20.10 53.25 -20.35
CA THR A 39 -19.99 54.57 -19.68
C THR A 39 -19.45 54.48 -18.25
N ARG A 40 -18.54 55.42 -17.98
CA ARG A 40 -17.82 55.73 -16.74
C ARG A 40 -18.75 56.04 -15.56
N ARG A 41 -18.31 55.73 -14.32
CA ARG A 41 -18.25 56.72 -13.23
C ARG A 41 -17.37 56.26 -12.05
N ASN A 42 -16.41 57.10 -11.71
CA ASN A 42 -15.69 57.14 -10.44
C ASN A 42 -16.66 57.42 -9.29
N GLU A 43 -16.39 56.90 -8.09
CA GLU A 43 -16.21 57.71 -6.88
C GLU A 43 -15.83 56.90 -5.62
N ALA A 44 -14.94 57.53 -4.84
CA ALA A 44 -14.83 57.54 -3.39
C ALA A 44 -14.44 56.27 -2.60
N ARG A 45 -13.20 56.37 -2.08
CA ARG A 45 -12.71 55.88 -0.78
C ARG A 45 -13.81 55.62 0.26
N THR A 46 -13.76 54.45 0.88
CA THR A 46 -14.06 54.30 2.32
C THR A 46 -13.22 53.17 2.90
N VAL A 47 -12.39 53.49 3.89
CA VAL A 47 -11.66 52.55 4.75
C VAL A 47 -12.60 52.13 5.88
N PRO A 48 -12.73 50.84 6.20
CA PRO A 48 -13.15 50.41 7.52
C PRO A 48 -11.97 49.85 8.32
N SER A 49 -11.89 50.38 9.51
CA SER A 49 -10.98 50.09 10.62
C SER A 49 -10.85 48.61 10.96
N ARG A 50 -9.63 48.27 11.39
CA ARG A 50 -9.22 47.16 12.27
C ARG A 50 -10.38 46.39 12.92
N THR A 51 -10.59 45.16 12.47
CA THR A 51 -11.28 44.12 13.24
C THR A 51 -10.23 43.27 13.95
N SER A 52 -10.31 43.23 15.28
CA SER A 52 -9.52 42.39 16.17
C SER A 52 -9.58 40.91 15.77
N PRO A 53 -8.49 40.13 15.98
CA PRO A 53 -8.52 38.71 15.73
C PRO A 53 -9.47 38.01 16.74
N PRO A 54 -10.23 36.99 16.33
CA PRO A 54 -11.06 36.23 17.25
C PRO A 54 -10.19 35.50 18.28
N SER A 55 -10.67 35.52 19.52
CA SER A 55 -10.13 34.85 20.68
C SER A 55 -9.77 33.39 20.38
N ARG A 56 -8.55 33.00 20.75
CA ARG A 56 -8.11 31.60 20.74
C ARG A 56 -9.11 30.78 21.58
N SER A 57 -9.90 29.94 20.91
CA SER A 57 -10.58 28.83 21.58
C SER A 57 -9.51 27.91 22.13
N THR A 58 -9.22 28.04 23.41
CA THR A 58 -8.48 27.05 24.19
C THR A 58 -9.30 25.76 24.13
N VAL A 59 -8.94 24.85 23.22
CA VAL A 59 -9.42 23.48 23.27
C VAL A 59 -8.81 22.88 24.53
N ALA A 60 -9.60 22.84 25.59
CA ALA A 60 -9.28 22.06 26.77
C ALA A 60 -9.17 20.60 26.34
N PHE A 61 -7.94 20.07 26.29
CA PHE A 61 -7.74 18.63 26.28
C PHE A 61 -8.26 18.13 27.62
N ALA A 62 -9.45 17.50 27.60
CA ALA A 62 -9.82 16.62 28.68
C ALA A 62 -8.78 15.49 28.69
N CYS A 63 -7.86 15.54 29.65
CA CYS A 63 -7.07 14.39 30.04
C CYS A 63 -8.05 13.28 30.45
N LEU A 64 -8.34 12.37 29.55
CA LEU A 64 -8.98 11.12 29.90
C LEU A 64 -7.99 10.34 30.78
N PRO A 65 -8.37 9.94 32.01
CA PRO A 65 -7.51 9.13 32.84
C PRO A 65 -7.25 7.80 32.13
N ALA A 66 -5.97 7.42 32.07
CA ALA A 66 -5.51 6.14 31.57
C ALA A 66 -6.17 5.01 32.38
N SER A 67 -7.31 4.52 31.89
CA SER A 67 -7.93 3.32 32.42
C SER A 67 -7.13 2.14 31.90
N ARG A 68 -6.21 1.67 32.76
CA ARG A 68 -5.57 0.36 32.65
C ARG A 68 -6.66 -0.71 32.68
N THR A 69 -7.06 -1.18 31.52
CA THR A 69 -7.65 -2.50 31.35
C THR A 69 -6.86 -3.19 30.25
N GLY A 70 -6.20 -4.29 30.63
CA GLY A 70 -5.20 -4.97 29.83
C GLY A 70 -5.76 -5.63 28.58
N ASP A 71 -5.83 -4.88 27.49
CA ASP A 71 -5.69 -5.43 26.15
C ASP A 71 -4.22 -5.24 25.76
N SER A 72 -3.42 -6.28 26.01
CA SER A 72 -2.05 -6.33 25.55
C SER A 72 -2.07 -6.31 24.02
N MET A 73 -1.78 -5.14 23.45
CA MET A 73 -1.41 -5.05 22.04
C MET A 73 -0.34 -6.12 21.75
N PRO A 74 -0.49 -6.92 20.68
CA PRO A 74 0.55 -7.87 20.30
C PRO A 74 1.87 -7.11 20.18
N THR A 75 2.95 -7.70 20.71
CA THR A 75 4.30 -7.13 20.64
C THR A 75 4.56 -6.67 19.21
N PRO A 76 5.00 -5.42 18.99
CA PRO A 76 5.23 -4.93 17.65
C PRO A 76 6.26 -5.86 17.00
N PRO A 77 5.97 -6.44 15.82
CA PRO A 77 6.96 -7.24 15.13
C PRO A 77 8.19 -6.36 14.87
N THR A 78 9.36 -6.87 15.23
CA THR A 78 10.66 -6.22 14.96
C THR A 78 10.71 -5.79 13.50
N GLU A 79 11.26 -4.59 13.24
CA GLU A 79 11.38 -4.05 11.89
C GLU A 79 12.08 -5.06 10.96
N ARG A 80 11.37 -5.56 9.95
CA ARG A 80 11.98 -6.43 8.93
C ARG A 80 12.75 -5.58 7.93
N ILE A 81 14.06 -5.86 7.83
CA ILE A 81 14.94 -5.35 6.79
C ILE A 81 15.07 -6.42 5.70
N PHE A 82 14.80 -6.08 4.45
CA PHE A 82 14.94 -6.98 3.30
C PHE A 82 16.32 -6.79 2.65
N SER A 83 17.13 -7.84 2.68
CA SER A 83 18.44 -7.89 2.01
C SER A 83 18.35 -8.53 0.63
N SER A 84 19.41 -8.44 -0.16
CA SER A 84 19.50 -9.13 -1.46
C SER A 84 19.26 -10.65 -1.36
N GLY A 85 19.65 -11.27 -0.25
CA GLY A 85 19.41 -12.70 0.02
C GLY A 85 17.94 -13.05 0.26
N ASP A 86 17.12 -12.07 0.66
CA ASP A 86 15.68 -12.23 0.87
C ASP A 86 14.87 -12.11 -0.43
N LEU A 87 15.47 -11.54 -1.48
CA LEU A 87 14.79 -11.26 -2.74
C LEU A 87 14.85 -12.48 -3.67
N PRO A 88 13.70 -13.00 -4.15
CA PRO A 88 13.70 -14.08 -5.11
C PRO A 88 14.32 -13.61 -6.44
N LEU A 89 15.16 -14.46 -7.03
CA LEU A 89 15.63 -14.26 -8.40
C LEU A 89 14.49 -14.54 -9.37
N LEU A 90 13.96 -13.49 -10.00
CA LEU A 90 12.86 -13.56 -10.96
C LEU A 90 13.35 -13.31 -12.38
N SER A 91 13.11 -14.24 -13.29
CA SER A 91 13.29 -14.07 -14.73
C SER A 91 11.96 -13.66 -15.35
N LEU A 92 11.66 -12.36 -15.31
CA LEU A 92 10.38 -11.82 -15.80
C LEU A 92 10.46 -11.51 -17.30
N PRO A 93 9.37 -11.71 -18.06
CA PRO A 93 9.31 -11.29 -19.45
C PRO A 93 9.37 -9.76 -19.55
N GLY A 94 9.78 -9.24 -20.71
CA GLY A 94 9.75 -7.81 -21.04
C GLY A 94 8.34 -7.29 -21.30
N ALA A 95 7.37 -7.61 -20.43
CA ALA A 95 5.96 -7.31 -20.59
C ALA A 95 5.27 -7.16 -19.24
N ASP A 96 4.18 -6.41 -19.23
CA ASP A 96 3.33 -6.27 -18.05
C ASP A 96 2.59 -7.57 -17.75
N GLY A 97 2.31 -7.80 -16.47
CA GLY A 97 1.57 -8.99 -16.07
C GLY A 97 1.44 -9.19 -14.58
N LEU A 98 0.95 -10.37 -14.23
CA LEU A 98 0.75 -10.81 -12.87
C LEU A 98 1.75 -11.91 -12.56
N ILE A 99 2.49 -11.74 -11.46
CA ILE A 99 3.23 -12.84 -10.85
C ILE A 99 2.28 -13.52 -9.87
N THR A 100 1.97 -14.78 -10.11
CA THR A 100 1.13 -15.59 -9.22
C THR A 100 2.01 -16.41 -8.30
N CYS A 101 1.68 -16.46 -7.01
CA CYS A 101 2.43 -17.22 -6.02
C CYS A 101 1.52 -18.19 -5.29
N GLN A 102 2.00 -19.42 -5.17
CA GLN A 102 1.44 -20.46 -4.32
C GLN A 102 2.57 -20.99 -3.43
N TRP A 103 2.46 -20.83 -2.12
CA TRP A 103 3.42 -21.44 -1.19
C TRP A 103 2.94 -22.84 -0.82
N THR A 104 3.75 -23.84 -1.13
CA THR A 104 3.50 -25.21 -0.69
C THR A 104 4.05 -25.36 0.72
N HIS A 105 3.17 -25.78 1.63
CA HIS A 105 3.60 -26.28 2.93
C HIS A 105 4.19 -27.67 2.72
N GLU A 106 5.52 -27.77 2.72
CA GLU A 106 6.16 -29.07 2.86
C GLU A 106 6.10 -29.39 4.35
N THR A 107 5.04 -30.08 4.79
CA THR A 107 5.07 -30.80 6.07
C THR A 107 6.12 -31.89 5.92
N VAL A 108 7.37 -31.57 6.23
CA VAL A 108 8.40 -32.57 6.43
C VAL A 108 8.00 -33.33 7.69
N GLY A 109 7.16 -34.35 7.50
CA GLY A 109 6.99 -35.38 8.50
C GLY A 109 8.33 -36.07 8.63
N LEU A 110 9.07 -35.75 9.68
CA LEU A 110 10.05 -36.59 10.36
C LEU A 110 10.51 -35.85 11.61
N SER A 111 10.27 -36.48 12.77
CA SER A 111 10.79 -36.07 14.06
C SER A 111 12.29 -35.76 13.98
N ALA A 112 12.66 -34.52 14.23
CA ALA A 112 14.01 -34.15 14.63
C ALA A 112 13.93 -33.52 16.04
N PRO A 113 14.89 -33.79 16.94
CA PRO A 113 14.83 -33.31 18.30
C PRO A 113 14.96 -31.78 18.33
N LEU A 114 14.25 -31.17 19.28
CA LEU A 114 14.32 -29.75 19.63
C LEU A 114 15.79 -29.37 19.91
N GLU A 115 16.43 -28.67 18.98
CA GLU A 115 17.50 -27.75 19.33
C GLU A 115 16.90 -26.37 19.53
N GLU A 116 16.95 -25.95 20.78
CA GLU A 116 16.46 -24.69 21.29
C GLU A 116 17.46 -23.59 20.89
N GLY A 117 17.05 -22.73 19.95
CA GLY A 117 17.75 -21.49 19.64
C GLY A 117 18.44 -21.45 18.28
N GLY A 118 17.67 -21.29 17.20
CA GLY A 118 18.24 -20.94 15.90
C GLY A 118 17.27 -21.14 14.74
N ASP A 119 16.85 -20.03 14.14
CA ASP A 119 16.33 -19.95 12.78
C ASP A 119 14.93 -20.52 12.49
N ALA A 120 13.91 -19.68 12.72
CA ALA A 120 12.58 -19.79 12.11
C ALA A 120 12.58 -19.65 10.55
N ILE A 121 13.75 -19.73 9.90
CA ILE A 121 13.99 -19.67 8.45
C ILE A 121 14.20 -21.08 7.86
N ALA A 122 14.21 -22.14 8.67
CA ALA A 122 14.48 -23.51 8.21
C ALA A 122 13.28 -24.26 7.59
N GLU A 123 12.04 -23.76 7.71
CA GLU A 123 10.97 -24.18 6.78
C GLU A 123 11.24 -23.53 5.42
N ARG A 124 12.02 -24.20 4.56
CA ARG A 124 12.15 -23.82 3.15
C ARG A 124 10.79 -24.00 2.45
N ARG A 125 9.89 -23.03 2.62
CA ARG A 125 8.63 -22.93 1.89
C ARG A 125 8.97 -22.83 0.42
N ARG A 126 8.69 -23.90 -0.34
CA ARG A 126 8.75 -23.82 -1.80
C ARG A 126 7.57 -22.99 -2.26
N ALA A 127 7.84 -21.91 -2.98
CA ALA A 127 6.81 -21.16 -3.66
C ALA A 127 6.80 -21.60 -5.12
N GLN A 128 5.65 -22.06 -5.62
CA GLN A 128 5.40 -22.11 -7.05
C GLN A 128 5.06 -20.70 -7.50
N VAL A 129 5.91 -20.17 -8.38
CA VAL A 129 5.74 -18.83 -8.96
C VAL A 129 5.44 -18.99 -10.44
N GLY A 130 4.39 -18.31 -10.90
CA GLY A 130 3.99 -18.26 -12.31
C GLY A 130 3.90 -16.82 -12.80
N PHE A 131 3.86 -16.64 -14.12
CA PHE A 131 3.65 -15.35 -14.75
C PHE A 131 2.51 -15.40 -15.76
N VAL A 132 1.61 -14.42 -15.68
CA VAL A 132 0.47 -14.26 -16.58
C VAL A 132 0.58 -12.90 -17.26
N LEU A 133 0.69 -12.89 -18.58
CA LEU A 133 0.66 -11.65 -19.37
C LEU A 133 -0.70 -10.98 -19.25
N VAL A 134 -0.69 -9.70 -18.91
CA VAL A 134 -1.91 -8.89 -18.78
C VAL A 134 -1.59 -7.48 -19.27
N GLU A 135 -2.46 -6.92 -20.09
CA GLU A 135 -2.32 -5.54 -20.54
C GLU A 135 -2.36 -4.55 -19.35
N PRO A 136 -1.58 -3.45 -19.39
CA PRO A 136 -1.50 -2.48 -18.29
C PRO A 136 -2.84 -2.00 -17.75
N ALA A 137 -3.80 -1.72 -18.63
CA ALA A 137 -5.13 -1.22 -18.28
C ALA A 137 -5.97 -2.24 -17.49
N TRP A 138 -5.62 -3.52 -17.57
CA TRP A 138 -6.37 -4.63 -16.97
C TRP A 138 -5.70 -5.24 -15.75
N LEU A 139 -4.47 -4.82 -15.40
CA LEU A 139 -3.66 -5.42 -14.34
C LEU A 139 -4.39 -5.53 -13.00
N VAL A 140 -4.98 -4.43 -12.51
CA VAL A 140 -5.66 -4.40 -11.20
C VAL A 140 -6.90 -5.28 -11.21
N ARG A 141 -7.71 -5.21 -12.28
CA ARG A 141 -8.90 -6.06 -12.42
C ARG A 141 -8.54 -7.53 -12.45
N ALA A 142 -7.58 -7.90 -13.29
CA ALA A 142 -7.13 -9.27 -13.44
C ALA A 142 -6.57 -9.81 -12.12
N ALA A 143 -5.86 -8.99 -11.34
CA ALA A 143 -5.40 -9.36 -10.00
C ALA A 143 -6.56 -9.58 -9.03
N ALA A 144 -7.53 -8.65 -8.98
CA ALA A 144 -8.70 -8.76 -8.10
C ALA A 144 -9.57 -9.98 -8.40
N GLU A 145 -9.69 -10.37 -9.68
CA GLU A 145 -10.38 -11.58 -10.11
C GLU A 145 -9.56 -12.83 -9.78
N ARG A 146 -8.25 -12.82 -10.08
CA ARG A 146 -7.39 -14.00 -9.95
C ARG A 146 -7.00 -14.32 -8.50
N VAL A 147 -6.95 -13.34 -7.60
CA VAL A 147 -6.56 -13.57 -6.19
C VAL A 147 -7.56 -14.47 -5.47
N ARG A 148 -8.77 -14.64 -6.00
CA ARG A 148 -9.81 -15.53 -5.49
C ARG A 148 -9.73 -16.96 -6.05
N ALA A 149 -8.85 -17.20 -7.03
CA ALA A 149 -8.73 -18.51 -7.65
C ALA A 149 -8.12 -19.52 -6.67
N PRO A 150 -8.59 -20.78 -6.67
CA PRO A 150 -7.99 -21.84 -5.86
C PRO A 150 -6.49 -21.99 -6.15
N GLY A 151 -5.69 -22.16 -5.09
CA GLY A 151 -4.24 -22.32 -5.20
C GLY A 151 -3.47 -21.02 -5.45
N ILE A 152 -4.12 -19.85 -5.41
CA ILE A 152 -3.44 -18.55 -5.44
C ILE A 152 -3.39 -17.97 -4.03
N ASP A 153 -2.18 -17.84 -3.51
CA ASP A 153 -1.95 -17.26 -2.19
C ASP A 153 -1.53 -15.79 -2.26
N ALA A 154 -0.82 -15.40 -3.32
CA ALA A 154 -0.52 -13.99 -3.57
C ALA A 154 -0.40 -13.67 -5.04
N ILE A 155 -0.65 -12.41 -5.36
CA ILE A 155 -0.44 -11.82 -6.67
C ILE A 155 0.44 -10.60 -6.53
N VAL A 156 1.46 -10.50 -7.37
CA VAL A 156 2.25 -9.28 -7.52
C VAL A 156 1.98 -8.67 -8.88
N LEU A 157 1.58 -7.39 -8.89
CA LEU A 157 1.51 -6.61 -10.12
C LEU A 157 2.93 -6.34 -10.61
N HIS A 158 3.22 -6.79 -11.83
CA HIS A 158 4.46 -6.47 -12.53
C HIS A 158 4.18 -5.50 -13.66
N ALA A 159 4.87 -4.37 -13.62
CA ALA A 159 4.96 -3.46 -14.75
C ALA A 159 6.34 -3.63 -15.39
N HIS A 160 6.40 -3.73 -16.72
CA HIS A 160 7.65 -3.85 -17.47
C HIS A 160 8.58 -2.66 -17.22
N ALA A 161 8.00 -1.46 -17.11
CA ALA A 161 8.72 -0.22 -16.79
C ALA A 161 9.23 -0.14 -15.33
N SER A 162 8.98 -1.16 -14.50
CA SER A 162 9.39 -1.16 -13.11
C SER A 162 10.91 -1.28 -12.97
N PRO A 163 11.54 -0.52 -12.04
CA PRO A 163 12.95 -0.71 -11.73
C PRO A 163 13.28 -2.16 -11.35
N PRO A 164 14.52 -2.62 -11.62
CA PRO A 164 14.98 -3.96 -11.25
C PRO A 164 14.73 -4.25 -9.77
N GLY A 165 14.37 -5.50 -9.47
CA GLY A 165 14.16 -5.97 -8.10
C GLY A 165 12.87 -5.52 -7.41
N ARG A 166 12.10 -4.56 -7.95
CA ARG A 166 10.85 -4.09 -7.32
C ARG A 166 9.77 -5.16 -7.23
N SER A 167 9.60 -5.97 -8.28
CA SER A 167 8.69 -7.12 -8.23
C SER A 167 9.18 -8.22 -7.29
N ALA A 168 10.50 -8.42 -7.19
CA ALA A 168 11.07 -9.36 -6.23
C ALA A 168 10.85 -8.88 -4.78
N LEU A 169 11.04 -7.59 -4.50
CA LEU A 169 10.73 -6.99 -3.21
C LEU A 169 9.25 -7.10 -2.87
N ALA A 170 8.36 -6.79 -3.82
CA ALA A 170 6.92 -6.90 -3.61
C ALA A 170 6.48 -8.35 -3.34
N LEU A 171 7.13 -9.33 -3.97
CA LEU A 171 6.90 -10.76 -3.71
C LEU A 171 7.43 -11.20 -2.34
N ALA A 172 8.65 -10.79 -1.98
CA ALA A 172 9.23 -11.05 -0.66
C ALA A 172 8.35 -10.42 0.45
N PHE A 173 7.86 -9.20 0.22
CA PHE A 173 6.96 -8.52 1.13
C PHE A 173 5.58 -9.21 1.22
N ALA A 174 5.03 -9.73 0.12
CA ALA A 174 3.80 -10.52 0.14
C ALA A 174 3.94 -11.77 1.03
N SER A 175 5.10 -12.46 0.95
CA SER A 175 5.43 -13.57 1.85
C SER A 175 5.44 -13.12 3.32
N HIS A 176 6.07 -11.98 3.60
CA HIS A 176 6.12 -11.42 4.96
C HIS A 176 4.74 -11.05 5.50
N LEU A 177 3.91 -10.38 4.69
CA LEU A 177 2.53 -10.03 5.04
C LEU A 177 1.73 -11.27 5.43
N ARG A 178 1.77 -12.31 4.59
CA ARG A 178 1.05 -13.56 4.84
C ARG A 178 1.52 -14.27 6.12
N ASN A 179 2.84 -14.42 6.28
CA ASN A 179 3.40 -15.34 7.26
C ASN A 179 3.60 -14.72 8.65
N VAL A 180 3.79 -13.41 8.71
CA VAL A 180 4.13 -12.68 9.93
C VAL A 180 2.99 -11.76 10.33
N LEU A 181 2.54 -10.89 9.42
CA LEU A 181 1.60 -9.82 9.76
C LEU A 181 0.13 -10.27 9.79
N ARG A 182 -0.20 -11.35 9.07
CA ARG A 182 -1.56 -11.92 9.00
C ARG A 182 -1.63 -13.33 9.56
N ARG A 183 -0.64 -13.77 10.35
CA ARG A 183 -0.71 -15.08 11.02
C ARG A 183 -1.99 -15.10 11.87
N PRO A 184 -2.95 -16.00 11.62
CA PRO A 184 -4.13 -16.08 12.45
C PRO A 184 -3.68 -16.39 13.87
N ALA A 185 -4.02 -15.54 14.83
CA ALA A 185 -4.09 -15.96 16.22
C ALA A 185 -5.03 -17.18 16.23
N GLY A 186 -4.57 -18.31 16.78
CA GLY A 186 -5.22 -19.61 16.58
C GLY A 186 -6.74 -19.53 16.71
N GLY A 187 -7.46 -19.83 15.62
CA GLY A 187 -8.92 -19.89 15.60
C GLY A 187 -9.65 -19.13 14.48
N VAL A 188 -8.98 -18.27 13.70
CA VAL A 188 -9.63 -17.60 12.56
C VAL A 188 -9.56 -18.48 11.30
N ASP A 189 -10.69 -18.58 10.59
CA ASP A 189 -10.81 -19.33 9.33
C ASP A 189 -9.72 -18.88 8.32
N PRO A 190 -8.76 -19.77 7.97
CA PRO A 190 -7.62 -19.45 7.11
C PRO A 190 -8.03 -19.02 5.69
N ALA A 191 -9.28 -19.27 5.28
CA ALA A 191 -9.79 -18.96 3.96
C ALA A 191 -10.17 -17.48 3.74
N LEU A 192 -10.43 -16.71 4.80
CA LEU A 192 -11.02 -15.36 4.67
C LEU A 192 -10.03 -14.19 4.60
N GLY A 193 -8.73 -14.40 4.89
CA GLY A 193 -7.77 -13.28 5.03
C GLY A 193 -6.35 -13.49 4.50
N SER A 194 -6.06 -14.63 3.87
CA SER A 194 -4.67 -15.03 3.60
C SER A 194 -4.12 -14.57 2.26
N ASN A 195 -4.97 -14.21 1.30
CA ASN A 195 -4.50 -13.82 -0.03
C ASN A 195 -4.10 -12.35 -0.09
N VAL A 196 -2.94 -12.10 -0.68
CA VAL A 196 -2.30 -10.77 -0.70
C VAL A 196 -2.08 -10.32 -2.14
N VAL A 197 -2.46 -9.08 -2.45
CA VAL A 197 -2.10 -8.44 -3.72
C VAL A 197 -1.10 -7.33 -3.43
N THR A 198 0.12 -7.42 -3.98
CA THR A 198 1.16 -6.39 -3.79
C THR A 198 1.66 -5.82 -5.12
N SER A 199 2.33 -4.68 -5.05
CA SER A 199 2.95 -4.04 -6.20
C SER A 199 4.18 -3.24 -5.76
N GLY A 200 5.25 -3.34 -6.56
CA GLY A 200 6.45 -2.51 -6.39
C GLY A 200 6.25 -1.07 -6.88
N LEU A 201 5.23 -0.80 -7.69
CA LEU A 201 4.85 0.54 -8.14
C LEU A 201 3.47 0.90 -7.62
N ARG A 202 3.15 2.20 -7.59
CA ARG A 202 1.83 2.67 -7.19
C ARG A 202 0.77 2.17 -8.18
N PRO A 203 -0.20 1.33 -7.77
CA PRO A 203 -1.23 0.84 -8.67
C PRO A 203 -2.25 1.95 -8.98
N ASP A 204 -2.71 2.00 -10.24
CA ASP A 204 -3.82 2.85 -10.65
C ASP A 204 -5.15 2.15 -10.34
N LEU A 205 -5.93 2.73 -9.43
CA LEU A 205 -7.23 2.19 -9.01
C LEU A 205 -8.42 2.97 -9.61
N ARG A 206 -8.19 3.81 -10.64
CA ARG A 206 -9.29 4.52 -11.32
C ARG A 206 -10.32 3.51 -11.84
N GLY A 207 -11.58 3.68 -11.45
CA GLY A 207 -12.68 2.78 -11.81
C GLY A 207 -12.92 1.62 -10.85
N PHE A 208 -12.09 1.44 -9.80
CA PHE A 208 -12.24 0.38 -8.78
C PHE A 208 -12.58 0.99 -7.42
N GLY A 209 -13.86 1.34 -7.20
CA GLY A 209 -14.31 2.07 -6.01
C GLY A 209 -14.29 1.26 -4.70
N ASP A 210 -14.24 -0.07 -4.80
CA ASP A 210 -14.19 -1.02 -3.68
C ASP A 210 -12.77 -1.39 -3.25
N LEU A 211 -11.75 -0.96 -4.01
CA LEU A 211 -10.34 -1.27 -3.74
C LEU A 211 -9.62 -0.10 -3.07
N VAL A 212 -8.76 -0.43 -2.13
CA VAL A 212 -7.89 0.50 -1.41
C VAL A 212 -6.45 0.07 -1.63
N ARG A 213 -5.58 1.02 -2.01
CA ARG A 213 -4.13 0.80 -2.02
C ARG A 213 -3.55 1.29 -0.70
N VAL A 214 -2.72 0.48 -0.08
CA VAL A 214 -2.08 0.76 1.21
C VAL A 214 -0.57 0.82 0.99
N PRO A 215 0.08 1.98 1.20
CA PRO A 215 1.52 2.11 1.03
C PRO A 215 2.26 1.58 2.25
N HIS A 216 2.95 0.45 2.10
CA HIS A 216 3.80 -0.07 3.16
C HIS A 216 5.20 0.47 3.07
N LEU A 217 5.65 1.07 4.16
CA LEU A 217 7.05 1.45 4.31
C LEU A 217 7.85 0.17 4.56
N VAL A 218 8.90 -0.03 3.79
CA VAL A 218 9.74 -1.22 3.83
C VAL A 218 11.21 -0.80 3.85
N THR A 219 12.00 -1.42 4.71
CA THR A 219 13.43 -1.18 4.80
C THR A 219 14.17 -2.21 3.97
N ILE A 220 15.10 -1.76 3.14
CA ILE A 220 15.97 -2.60 2.34
C ILE A 220 17.43 -2.36 2.69
N THR A 221 18.26 -3.39 2.54
CA THR A 221 19.71 -3.26 2.50
C THR A 221 20.22 -3.63 1.12
N ASP A 222 21.14 -2.82 0.60
CA ASP A 222 21.87 -3.19 -0.60
C ASP A 222 23.05 -4.12 -0.28
N GLY A 223 23.76 -4.57 -1.33
CA GLY A 223 24.94 -5.44 -1.19
C GLY A 223 26.14 -4.79 -0.49
N THR A 224 26.09 -3.48 -0.22
CA THR A 224 27.12 -2.74 0.53
C THR A 224 26.75 -2.58 2.01
N GLY A 225 25.55 -3.02 2.40
CA GLY A 225 25.00 -2.82 3.74
C GLY A 225 24.33 -1.45 3.94
N ALA A 226 24.22 -0.64 2.88
CA ALA A 226 23.51 0.63 2.98
C ALA A 226 22.01 0.36 3.15
N VAL A 227 21.42 1.01 4.16
CA VAL A 227 20.01 0.86 4.51
C VAL A 227 19.20 1.98 3.86
N ALA A 228 18.12 1.62 3.17
CA ALA A 228 17.19 2.58 2.59
C ALA A 228 15.73 2.21 2.90
N ASP A 229 14.87 3.21 3.01
CA ASP A 229 13.43 3.01 3.10
C ASP A 229 12.78 3.16 1.72
N THR A 230 11.80 2.32 1.44
CA THR A 230 11.02 2.36 0.21
C THR A 230 9.58 1.96 0.46
N ILE A 231 8.77 1.97 -0.60
CA ILE A 231 7.34 1.66 -0.53
C ILE A 231 7.04 0.40 -1.33
N VAL A 232 6.31 -0.52 -0.71
CA VAL A 232 5.58 -1.59 -1.40
C VAL A 232 4.10 -1.32 -1.22
N TRP A 233 3.32 -1.38 -2.29
CA TRP A 233 1.89 -1.18 -2.23
C TRP A 233 1.19 -2.51 -2.00
N GLU A 234 0.20 -2.52 -1.12
CA GLU A 234 -0.77 -3.60 -1.00
C GLU A 234 -2.11 -3.12 -1.52
N ILE A 235 -2.86 -4.00 -2.18
CA ILE A 235 -4.23 -3.72 -2.62
C ILE A 235 -5.16 -4.59 -1.77
N MET A 236 -6.11 -3.94 -1.13
CA MET A 236 -7.14 -4.56 -0.29
C MET A 236 -8.52 -4.23 -0.83
N THR A 237 -9.51 -5.08 -0.54
CA THR A 237 -10.92 -4.66 -0.60
C THR A 237 -11.24 -3.69 0.53
N GLY A 238 -12.33 -2.93 0.40
CA GLY A 238 -12.83 -2.05 1.47
C GLY A 238 -13.02 -2.80 2.79
N ASP A 239 -13.63 -3.98 2.76
CA ASP A 239 -13.88 -4.80 3.97
C ASP A 239 -12.58 -5.27 4.62
N GLN A 240 -11.60 -5.68 3.82
CA GLN A 240 -10.27 -6.06 4.32
C GLN A 240 -9.56 -4.85 4.95
N PHE A 241 -9.69 -3.69 4.33
CA PHE A 241 -9.09 -2.46 4.84
C PHE A 241 -9.74 -2.02 6.16
N ASP A 242 -11.06 -2.13 6.30
CA ASP A 242 -11.78 -1.82 7.54
C ASP A 242 -11.43 -2.79 8.67
N ALA A 243 -11.36 -4.09 8.37
CA ALA A 243 -10.90 -5.10 9.32
C ALA A 243 -9.45 -4.82 9.77
N TRP A 244 -8.58 -4.42 8.84
CA TRP A 244 -7.19 -4.06 9.14
C TRP A 244 -7.07 -2.79 10.01
N LEU A 245 -7.96 -1.81 9.81
CA LEU A 245 -8.05 -0.60 10.65
C LEU A 245 -8.55 -0.88 12.07
N ASP A 246 -9.20 -2.03 12.30
CA ASP A 246 -9.62 -2.50 13.63
C ASP A 246 -10.44 -1.42 14.35
N GLY A 247 -11.55 -1.02 13.71
CA GLY A 247 -12.50 -0.03 14.21
C GLY A 247 -12.04 1.44 14.12
N ALA A 248 -10.81 1.72 13.70
CA ALA A 248 -10.38 3.09 13.46
C ALA A 248 -11.09 3.69 12.23
N PRO A 249 -11.40 5.00 12.22
CA PRO A 249 -12.02 5.66 11.08
C PRO A 249 -11.10 5.63 9.86
N ARG A 250 -11.67 5.48 8.65
CA ARG A 250 -10.90 5.52 7.40
C ARG A 250 -10.16 6.87 7.28
N PRO A 251 -8.83 6.87 7.11
CA PRO A 251 -8.07 8.10 6.93
C PRO A 251 -8.23 8.65 5.50
N ASP A 252 -7.90 9.93 5.31
CA ASP A 252 -7.75 10.49 3.96
C ASP A 252 -6.52 9.89 3.28
N GLN A 253 -6.79 8.95 2.37
CA GLN A 253 -5.77 8.25 1.59
C GLN A 253 -4.93 9.19 0.74
N ARG A 254 -5.54 10.24 0.17
CA ARG A 254 -4.81 11.22 -0.66
C ARG A 254 -3.83 12.02 0.20
N ALA A 255 -4.23 12.38 1.40
CA ALA A 255 -3.35 13.06 2.35
C ALA A 255 -2.17 12.17 2.75
N ILE A 256 -2.39 10.88 3.06
CA ILE A 256 -1.29 9.95 3.38
C ILE A 256 -0.33 9.82 2.20
N GLU A 257 -0.86 9.60 0.98
CA GLU A 257 -0.06 9.43 -0.22
C GLU A 257 0.79 10.67 -0.55
N ALA A 258 0.22 11.87 -0.36
CA ALA A 258 0.95 13.12 -0.57
C ALA A 258 2.15 13.29 0.37
N HIS A 259 2.11 12.67 1.56
CA HIS A 259 3.16 12.76 2.57
C HIS A 259 4.16 11.59 2.54
N LEU A 260 4.07 10.67 1.58
CA LEU A 260 4.95 9.50 1.50
C LEU A 260 6.45 9.82 1.56
N PRO A 261 6.98 10.84 0.85
CA PRO A 261 8.39 11.21 0.99
C PRO A 261 8.77 11.60 2.42
N GLY A 262 7.92 12.37 3.10
CA GLY A 262 8.12 12.79 4.49
C GLY A 262 7.99 11.63 5.48
N LEU A 263 7.09 10.69 5.22
CA LEU A 263 6.92 9.47 6.01
C LEU A 263 8.16 8.56 5.93
N LEU A 264 8.77 8.42 4.74
CA LEU A 264 10.03 7.70 4.58
C LEU A 264 11.18 8.39 5.32
N ARG A 265 11.28 9.73 5.24
CA ARG A 265 12.28 10.49 6.02
C ARG A 265 12.08 10.33 7.53
N LEU A 266 10.83 10.39 7.99
CA LEU A 266 10.48 10.21 9.40
C LEU A 266 10.88 8.82 9.90
N ARG A 267 10.65 7.76 9.11
CA ARG A 267 11.11 6.40 9.41
C ARG A 267 12.63 6.32 9.49
N GLY A 268 13.35 6.92 8.53
CA GLY A 268 14.81 6.98 8.56
C GLY A 268 15.34 7.70 9.81
N LEU A 269 14.74 8.83 10.19
CA LEU A 269 15.10 9.54 11.43
C LEU A 269 14.81 8.71 12.68
N GLN A 270 13.67 7.99 12.72
CA GLN A 270 13.32 7.09 13.82
C GLN A 270 14.36 5.97 13.98
N ARG A 271 14.68 5.27 12.90
CA ARG A 271 15.67 4.19 12.92
C ARG A 271 17.06 4.67 13.35
N LEU A 272 17.44 5.90 12.99
CA LEU A 272 18.71 6.49 13.39
C LEU A 272 18.71 7.10 14.81
N GLY A 273 17.58 7.06 15.53
CA GLY A 273 17.44 7.70 16.85
C GLY A 273 17.48 9.23 16.79
N ARG A 274 17.15 9.82 15.65
CA ARG A 274 17.28 11.26 15.36
C ARG A 274 15.95 12.02 15.35
N LEU A 275 14.87 11.43 15.87
CA LEU A 275 13.61 12.15 16.04
C LEU A 275 13.76 13.26 17.10
N ASP A 276 13.31 14.47 16.76
CA ASP A 276 13.22 15.57 17.71
C ASP A 276 12.10 15.28 18.72
N HIS A 277 12.47 14.86 19.93
CA HIS A 277 11.54 14.46 20.98
C HIS A 277 10.61 15.61 21.39
N ARG A 278 11.03 16.89 21.23
CA ARG A 278 10.17 18.04 21.55
C ARG A 278 9.00 18.19 20.59
N ARG A 279 9.18 17.75 19.34
CA ARG A 279 8.16 17.83 18.28
C ARG A 279 7.42 16.51 18.10
N ALA A 280 8.13 15.39 18.27
CA ALA A 280 7.63 14.04 18.00
C ALA A 280 7.32 13.24 19.26
N GLY A 281 7.28 13.84 20.46
CA GLY A 281 7.07 13.13 21.73
C GLY A 281 5.87 12.18 21.71
N ALA A 282 4.70 12.66 21.27
CA ALA A 282 3.50 11.82 21.14
C ALA A 282 3.69 10.63 20.17
N LEU A 283 4.48 10.80 19.11
CA LEU A 283 4.81 9.70 18.20
C LEU A 283 5.77 8.72 18.85
N VAL A 284 6.80 9.20 19.55
CA VAL A 284 7.76 8.36 20.28
C VAL A 284 7.05 7.53 21.34
N ASP A 285 6.15 8.14 22.12
CA ASP A 285 5.37 7.44 23.15
C ASP A 285 4.47 6.35 22.54
N MET A 286 3.87 6.60 21.37
CA MET A 286 3.06 5.61 20.66
C MET A 286 3.88 4.48 20.05
N LEU A 287 5.09 4.77 19.59
CA LEU A 287 5.99 3.77 19.02
C LEU A 287 6.58 2.87 20.10
N GLY A 288 6.87 3.41 21.27
CA GLY A 288 7.79 2.77 22.22
C GLY A 288 9.11 2.46 21.51
N ASP A 289 9.55 1.20 21.60
CA ASP A 289 10.73 0.70 20.87
C ASP A 289 10.40 0.16 19.45
N GLY A 290 9.14 0.28 19.01
CA GLY A 290 8.65 -0.27 17.74
C GLY A 290 8.91 0.64 16.53
N PRO A 291 8.88 0.08 15.30
CA PRO A 291 9.07 0.85 14.07
C PRO A 291 7.82 1.66 13.70
N LEU A 292 8.02 2.73 12.90
CA LEU A 292 6.91 3.44 12.26
C LEU A 292 6.25 2.56 11.20
N THR A 293 5.14 1.92 11.58
CA THR A 293 4.38 1.02 10.69
C THR A 293 3.29 1.75 9.92
N THR A 294 2.94 1.20 8.75
CA THR A 294 1.80 1.61 7.93
C THR A 294 0.50 1.66 8.71
N ARG A 295 0.28 0.68 9.59
CA ARG A 295 -0.95 0.58 10.39
C ARG A 295 -1.05 1.75 11.37
N LEU A 296 0.05 2.11 12.02
CA LEU A 296 0.10 3.28 12.91
C LEU A 296 -0.19 4.58 12.14
N ILE A 297 0.41 4.75 10.96
CA ILE A 297 0.16 5.92 10.08
C ILE A 297 -1.33 6.06 9.75
N HIS A 298 -2.00 4.95 9.43
CA HIS A 298 -3.40 4.96 9.03
C HIS A 298 -4.38 5.10 10.20
N ARG A 299 -4.06 4.56 11.39
CA ARG A 299 -4.89 4.73 12.60
C ARG A 299 -4.72 6.12 13.22
N PHE A 300 -3.54 6.74 13.12
CA PHE A 300 -3.22 8.01 13.77
C PHE A 300 -2.68 9.09 12.82
N PRO A 301 -3.35 9.36 11.67
CA PRO A 301 -2.82 10.28 10.66
C PRO A 301 -2.65 11.71 11.20
N ARG A 302 -3.52 12.14 12.14
CA ARG A 302 -3.44 13.48 12.75
C ARG A 302 -2.19 13.71 13.58
N VAL A 303 -1.57 12.64 14.08
CA VAL A 303 -0.31 12.72 14.83
C VAL A 303 0.88 12.62 13.87
N VAL A 304 0.81 11.71 12.90
CA VAL A 304 1.96 11.40 12.03
C VAL A 304 2.12 12.38 10.88
N LEU A 305 1.04 12.77 10.18
CA LEU A 305 1.13 13.58 8.96
C LEU A 305 1.74 14.97 9.18
N PRO A 306 1.45 15.70 10.28
CA PRO A 306 2.13 16.97 10.55
C PRO A 306 3.65 16.82 10.70
N LEU A 307 4.12 15.70 11.27
CA LEU A 307 5.55 15.42 11.40
C LEU A 307 6.17 15.08 10.05
N ALA A 308 5.47 14.28 9.24
CA ALA A 308 5.91 13.97 7.87
C ALA A 308 5.97 15.22 6.99
N ALA A 309 5.05 16.18 7.15
CA ALA A 309 5.06 17.44 6.43
C ALA A 309 6.26 18.33 6.78
N ALA A 310 6.81 18.17 7.99
CA ALA A 310 7.94 18.94 8.50
C ALA A 310 9.31 18.25 8.29
N ALA A 311 9.35 17.04 7.71
CA ALA A 311 10.52 16.17 7.62
C ALA A 311 11.27 16.24 6.27
#